data_AF-A0AAE7NKX1-F1
#
_entry.id   AF-A0AAE7NKX1-F1
#
_cell.length_a   1.000
_cell.length_b   1.000
_cell.length_c   1.000
_cell.angle_alpha   90.00
_cell.angle_beta   90.00
_cell.angle_gamma   90.00
#
_symmetry.space_group_name_H-M   'P 1'
#
loop_
_entity.id
_entity.type
_entity.pdbx_description
1 polymer ?
#
loop_
_entity_poly.entity_id
_entity_poly.type
_entity_poly.pdbx_seq_one_letter_code
_entity_poly.pdbx_strand_id
1 'polypeptide(L)'
;MSVALRKQLELKPARHETSFGPFKLLHALPWLILAAAMRVIAFGGGAVALPAIIVADISVLLAFFATAQQSIEAAGGQSSLGELTFGEQLRLSFSILWRIALVMIVAALGSAAAGYGAALHLMAGLDGMAFDQFTHPGRFWSAWIAALVLLMIVRAERDDGKIAIFPAIGEFARRGLWLGAAVIVLGLVNVALAYGQEAVRSAIWNFWQTSSATQFTKNLIYFCFIFSFAMLRLWITLTILTLGLKQSYVRAD
;
A
#
# COMPACT_ATOMS: atom_id res chain seq x y z
N MET A 1 -28.44 -2.67 -35.70
CA MET A 1 -27.91 -3.22 -34.43
C MET A 1 -28.67 -2.52 -33.30
N SER A 2 -29.58 -3.23 -32.63
CA SER A 2 -30.67 -2.61 -31.85
C SER A 2 -30.20 -2.06 -30.50
N VAL A 3 -30.86 -0.99 -30.05
CA VAL A 3 -30.66 -0.35 -28.72
C VAL A 3 -30.78 -1.37 -27.57
N ALA A 4 -31.56 -2.44 -27.75
CA ALA A 4 -31.68 -3.54 -26.79
C ALA A 4 -30.38 -4.36 -26.64
N LEU A 5 -29.61 -4.53 -27.72
CA LEU A 5 -28.31 -5.21 -27.70
C LEU A 5 -27.24 -4.32 -27.07
N ARG A 6 -27.34 -2.99 -27.22
CA ARG A 6 -26.51 -2.01 -26.51
C ARG A 6 -26.80 -2.02 -25.01
N LYS A 7 -28.06 -2.21 -24.61
CA LYS A 7 -28.48 -2.35 -23.20
C LYS A 7 -28.11 -3.69 -22.57
N GLN A 8 -27.95 -4.75 -23.37
CA GLN A 8 -27.42 -6.04 -22.90
C GLN A 8 -25.88 -6.07 -22.86
N LEU A 9 -25.22 -5.27 -23.70
CA LEU A 9 -23.77 -5.05 -23.69
C LEU A 9 -23.33 -3.89 -22.77
N GLU A 10 -24.27 -3.08 -22.27
CA GLU A 10 -24.16 -2.38 -21.00
C GLU A 10 -24.11 -3.47 -19.92
N LEU A 11 -22.93 -4.10 -19.88
CA LEU A 11 -22.32 -4.80 -18.77
C LEU A 11 -23.06 -4.47 -17.48
N LYS A 12 -23.58 -5.50 -16.80
CA LYS A 12 -23.92 -5.51 -15.37
C LYS A 12 -23.19 -4.33 -14.72
N PRO A 13 -23.88 -3.29 -14.21
CA PRO A 13 -23.21 -2.11 -13.70
C PRO A 13 -22.13 -2.61 -12.75
N ALA A 14 -20.87 -2.33 -13.08
CA ALA A 14 -19.75 -2.67 -12.19
C ALA A 14 -20.17 -2.16 -10.82
N ARG A 15 -20.29 -3.08 -9.84
CA ARG A 15 -20.84 -2.73 -8.52
C ARG A 15 -20.18 -1.44 -8.06
N HIS A 16 -20.96 -0.50 -7.53
CA HIS A 16 -20.50 0.85 -7.20
C HIS A 16 -19.21 0.83 -6.33
N GLU A 17 -19.05 -0.21 -5.50
CA GLU A 17 -17.88 -0.55 -4.64
C GLU A 17 -16.60 -0.97 -5.39
N THR A 18 -16.69 -1.23 -6.70
CA THR A 18 -15.58 -1.68 -7.57
C THR A 18 -15.28 -0.70 -8.68
N SER A 19 -16.04 0.40 -8.73
CA SER A 19 -15.71 1.56 -9.52
C SER A 19 -14.60 2.28 -8.76
N PHE A 20 -13.45 2.44 -9.41
CA PHE A 20 -12.33 3.23 -8.88
C PHE A 20 -12.05 4.33 -9.88
N GLY A 21 -12.17 5.57 -9.43
CA GLY A 21 -11.90 6.79 -10.17
C GLY A 21 -10.42 7.17 -10.14
N PRO A 22 -10.03 8.25 -10.82
CA PRO A 22 -8.63 8.68 -10.90
C PRO A 22 -8.07 8.92 -9.50
N PHE A 23 -6.91 8.31 -9.20
CA PHE A 23 -6.27 8.42 -7.89
C PHE A 23 -5.86 9.87 -7.60
N LYS A 24 -6.53 10.50 -6.63
CA LYS A 24 -6.18 11.83 -6.12
C LYS A 24 -5.11 11.71 -5.04
N LEU A 25 -3.87 11.54 -5.49
CA LEU A 25 -2.67 11.41 -4.65
C LEU A 25 -2.44 12.60 -3.70
N LEU A 26 -3.10 13.75 -3.94
CA LEU A 26 -2.98 14.96 -3.13
C LEU A 26 -3.35 14.77 -1.65
N HIS A 27 -4.28 13.86 -1.33
CA HIS A 27 -4.67 13.61 0.08
C HIS A 27 -3.75 12.63 0.80
N ALA A 28 -2.96 11.85 0.06
CA ALA A 28 -1.88 11.05 0.64
C ALA A 28 -0.62 11.87 0.89
N LEU A 29 -0.48 13.06 0.28
CA LEU A 29 0.71 13.90 0.42
C LEU A 29 1.09 14.19 1.89
N PRO A 30 0.19 14.63 2.78
CA PRO A 30 0.58 14.97 4.15
C PRO A 30 1.16 13.77 4.90
N TRP A 31 0.56 12.60 4.69
CA TRP A 31 0.98 11.34 5.30
C TRP A 31 2.28 10.81 4.71
N LEU A 32 2.46 10.89 3.39
CA LEU A 32 3.70 10.51 2.73
C LEU A 32 4.86 11.45 3.08
N ILE A 33 4.60 12.75 3.23
CA ILE A 33 5.58 13.72 3.71
C ILE A 33 5.99 13.36 5.15
N LEU A 34 5.03 13.06 6.02
CA LEU A 34 5.30 12.64 7.39
C LEU A 34 6.12 11.33 7.42
N ALA A 35 5.74 10.34 6.62
CA ALA A 35 6.46 9.08 6.51
C ALA A 35 7.91 9.29 6.02
N ALA A 36 8.10 10.10 4.98
CA ALA A 36 9.41 10.43 4.44
C ALA A 36 10.26 11.22 5.45
N ALA A 37 9.67 12.15 6.19
CA ALA A 37 10.36 12.92 7.22
C ALA A 37 10.84 12.01 8.37
N MET A 38 9.98 11.11 8.85
CA MET A 38 10.35 10.13 9.87
C MET A 38 11.43 9.16 9.40
N ARG A 39 11.43 8.78 8.11
CA ARG A 39 12.51 8.00 7.48
C ARG A 39 13.84 8.74 7.48
N VAL A 40 13.86 10.05 7.23
CA VAL A 40 15.08 10.87 7.32
C VAL A 40 15.61 10.90 8.76
N ILE A 41 14.72 11.03 9.75
CA ILE A 41 15.08 10.98 11.18
C ILE A 41 15.65 9.60 11.52
N ALA A 42 15.01 8.52 11.07
CA ALA A 42 15.49 7.16 11.31
C ALA A 42 16.85 6.88 10.65
N PHE A 43 17.12 7.47 9.48
CA PHE A 43 18.41 7.36 8.80
C PHE A 43 19.55 8.02 9.58
N GLY A 44 19.25 9.05 10.38
CA GLY A 44 20.22 9.66 11.30
C GLY A 44 20.69 8.71 12.42
N GLY A 45 19.99 7.59 12.64
CA GLY A 45 20.33 6.59 13.65
C GLY A 45 19.96 7.00 15.09
N GLY A 46 20.28 6.13 16.04
CA GLY A 46 20.07 6.36 17.48
C GLY A 46 18.73 5.86 18.02
N ALA A 47 18.47 6.14 19.31
CA ALA A 47 17.31 5.63 20.05
C ALA A 47 15.95 6.10 19.47
N VAL A 48 15.95 7.21 18.72
CA VAL A 48 14.76 7.77 18.06
C VAL A 48 14.43 7.10 16.73
N ALA A 49 15.30 6.26 16.17
CA ALA A 49 15.06 5.63 14.87
C ALA A 49 13.88 4.65 14.90
N LEU A 50 13.75 3.86 15.97
CA LEU A 50 12.70 2.86 16.12
C LEU A 50 11.29 3.48 16.22
N PRO A 51 11.03 4.48 17.09
CA PRO A 51 9.74 5.16 17.10
C PRO A 51 9.46 5.91 15.78
N ALA A 52 10.48 6.47 15.13
CA ALA A 52 10.31 7.12 13.83
C ALA A 52 9.84 6.13 12.75
N ILE A 53 10.37 4.90 12.71
CA ILE A 53 9.91 3.86 11.78
C ILE A 53 8.44 3.51 12.04
N ILE A 54 8.03 3.35 13.30
CA ILE A 54 6.62 3.06 13.65
C ILE A 54 5.69 4.17 13.15
N VAL A 55 6.07 5.44 13.35
CA VAL A 55 5.28 6.58 12.86
C VAL A 55 5.25 6.63 11.33
N ALA A 56 6.36 6.27 10.67
CA ALA A 56 6.41 6.18 9.21
C ALA A 56 5.43 5.12 8.69
N ASP A 57 5.40 3.93 9.31
CA ASP A 57 4.51 2.82 8.93
C ASP A 57 3.03 3.22 9.09
N ILE A 58 2.68 3.82 10.23
CA ILE A 58 1.31 4.34 10.45
C ILE A 58 0.94 5.34 9.35
N SER A 59 1.86 6.24 9.01
CA SER A 59 1.64 7.26 7.99
C SER A 59 1.49 6.66 6.59
N VAL A 60 2.25 5.62 6.23
CA VAL A 60 2.08 4.90 4.95
C VAL A 60 0.71 4.25 4.87
N LEU A 61 0.24 3.63 5.96
CA LEU A 61 -1.09 3.03 5.97
C LEU A 61 -2.19 4.09 5.79
N LEU A 62 -2.08 5.22 6.49
CA LEU A 62 -3.03 6.33 6.36
C LEU A 62 -3.04 6.91 4.94
N ALA A 63 -1.86 7.05 4.32
CA ALA A 63 -1.74 7.45 2.92
C ALA A 63 -2.44 6.47 1.97
N PHE A 64 -2.23 5.16 2.18
CA PHE A 64 -2.87 4.12 1.39
C PHE A 64 -4.40 4.14 1.55
N PHE A 65 -4.86 4.23 2.79
CA PHE A 65 -6.29 4.25 3.11
C PHE A 65 -6.98 5.47 2.51
N ALA A 66 -6.44 6.68 2.73
CA ALA A 66 -6.98 7.92 2.18
C ALA A 66 -7.08 7.89 0.65
N THR A 67 -6.07 7.30 -0.02
CA THR A 67 -6.08 7.19 -1.49
C THR A 67 -7.08 6.15 -1.98
N ALA A 68 -7.19 5.01 -1.29
CA ALA A 68 -8.14 3.96 -1.64
C ALA A 68 -9.59 4.46 -1.51
N GLN A 69 -9.95 5.09 -0.39
CA GLN A 69 -11.29 5.63 -0.15
C GLN A 69 -11.68 6.69 -1.20
N GLN A 70 -10.79 7.64 -1.48
CA GLN A 70 -11.09 8.68 -2.47
C GLN A 70 -11.22 8.13 -3.89
N SER A 71 -10.50 7.06 -4.21
CA SER A 71 -10.66 6.41 -5.50
C SER A 71 -12.05 5.79 -5.63
N ILE A 72 -12.61 5.24 -4.55
CA ILE A 72 -13.96 4.69 -4.53
C ILE A 72 -15.01 5.81 -4.63
N GLU A 73 -14.86 6.87 -3.84
CA GLU A 73 -15.75 8.06 -3.88
C GLU A 73 -15.73 8.75 -5.26
N ALA A 74 -14.56 8.93 -5.87
CA ALA A 74 -14.41 9.55 -7.18
C ALA A 74 -15.05 8.76 -8.33
N ALA A 75 -15.39 7.50 -8.09
CA ALA A 75 -15.97 6.61 -9.08
C ALA A 75 -17.50 6.56 -9.04
N GLY A 76 -18.13 7.42 -8.22
CA GLY A 76 -19.57 7.44 -7.99
C GLY A 76 -20.05 6.39 -6.99
N GLY A 77 -19.14 5.72 -6.28
CA GLY A 77 -19.50 4.86 -5.16
C GLY A 77 -20.03 5.70 -3.99
N GLN A 78 -21.20 5.34 -3.45
CA GLN A 78 -21.61 5.82 -2.13
C GLN A 78 -20.71 5.15 -1.09
N SER A 79 -19.64 5.85 -0.73
CA SER A 79 -18.84 5.51 0.43
C SER A 79 -19.67 5.84 1.67
N SER A 80 -20.15 4.82 2.39
CA SER A 80 -20.68 5.00 3.76
C SER A 80 -19.60 5.64 4.67
N LEU A 81 -18.32 5.56 4.30
CA LEU A 81 -17.20 6.20 5.00
C LEU A 81 -17.08 7.72 4.72
N GLY A 82 -17.77 8.26 3.72
CA GLY A 82 -17.81 9.70 3.45
C GLY A 82 -18.74 10.47 4.42
N GLU A 83 -19.68 9.75 5.05
CA GLU A 83 -20.52 10.28 6.14
C GLU A 83 -19.87 10.07 7.52
N LEU A 84 -18.79 9.29 7.60
CA LEU A 84 -18.08 9.04 8.85
C LEU A 84 -17.21 10.25 9.24
N THR A 85 -17.22 10.55 10.53
CA THR A 85 -16.38 11.58 11.12
C THR A 85 -14.91 11.20 10.97
N PHE A 86 -13.99 12.17 10.81
CA PHE A 86 -12.53 11.93 10.71
C PHE A 86 -11.99 10.96 11.80
N GLY A 87 -12.56 10.99 13.00
CA GLY A 87 -12.22 10.07 14.09
C GLY A 87 -12.62 8.61 13.84
N GLU A 88 -13.74 8.36 13.15
CA GLU A 88 -14.21 7.02 12.79
C GLU A 88 -13.38 6.43 11.65
N GLN A 89 -13.01 7.26 10.67
CA GLN A 89 -12.06 6.91 9.60
C GLN A 89 -10.69 6.51 10.17
N LEU A 90 -10.18 7.26 11.16
CA LEU A 90 -8.97 6.91 11.89
C LEU A 90 -9.14 5.62 12.69
N ARG A 91 -10.25 5.44 13.39
CA ARG A 91 -10.51 4.22 14.19
C ARG A 91 -10.59 2.98 13.31
N LEU A 92 -11.20 3.08 12.13
CA LEU A 92 -11.27 2.02 11.12
C LEU A 92 -9.87 1.68 10.61
N SER A 93 -9.08 2.71 10.26
CA SER A 93 -7.68 2.57 9.83
C SER A 93 -6.81 1.89 10.91
N PHE A 94 -6.94 2.30 12.17
CA PHE A 94 -6.22 1.70 13.30
C PHE A 94 -6.65 0.24 13.56
N SER A 95 -7.92 -0.09 13.36
CA SER A 95 -8.40 -1.46 13.50
C SER A 95 -7.87 -2.37 12.39
N ILE A 96 -7.76 -1.87 11.15
CA ILE A 96 -7.07 -2.58 10.06
C ILE A 96 -5.57 -2.72 10.39
N LEU A 97 -4.93 -1.64 10.89
CA LEU A 97 -3.51 -1.64 11.25
C LEU A 97 -3.19 -2.72 12.26
N TRP A 98 -3.93 -2.77 13.38
CA TRP A 98 -3.69 -3.75 14.44
C TRP A 98 -3.79 -5.19 13.94
N ARG A 99 -4.76 -5.44 13.06
CA ARG A 99 -5.01 -6.74 12.44
C ARG A 99 -3.87 -7.17 11.50
N ILE A 100 -3.38 -6.25 10.67
CA ILE A 100 -2.24 -6.50 9.78
C ILE A 100 -0.94 -6.62 10.59
N ALA A 101 -0.77 -5.82 11.65
CA ALA A 101 0.34 -5.95 12.58
C ALA A 101 0.39 -7.35 13.22
N LEU A 102 -0.75 -7.88 13.67
CA LEU A 102 -0.83 -9.26 14.17
C LEU A 102 -0.43 -10.29 13.10
N VAL A 103 -0.89 -10.14 11.85
CA VAL A 103 -0.48 -11.03 10.74
C VAL A 103 1.03 -10.97 10.52
N MET A 104 1.63 -9.77 10.53
CA MET A 104 3.07 -9.59 10.38
C MET A 104 3.86 -10.20 11.54
N ILE A 105 3.40 -10.03 12.78
CA ILE A 105 4.02 -10.63 13.97
C ILE A 105 3.97 -12.15 13.91
N VAL A 106 2.80 -12.74 13.59
CA VAL A 106 2.64 -14.19 13.48
C VAL A 106 3.53 -14.75 12.35
N ALA A 107 3.58 -14.07 11.19
CA ALA A 107 4.42 -14.48 10.08
C ALA A 107 5.92 -14.40 10.43
N ALA A 108 6.34 -13.34 11.12
CA ALA A 108 7.72 -13.18 11.58
C ALA A 108 8.10 -14.25 12.60
N LEU A 109 7.27 -14.48 13.63
CA LEU A 109 7.52 -15.50 14.65
C LEU A 109 7.53 -16.91 14.06
N GLY A 110 6.56 -17.23 13.20
CA GLY A 110 6.49 -18.53 12.52
C GLY A 110 7.71 -18.79 11.63
N SER A 111 8.17 -17.77 10.90
CA SER A 111 9.36 -17.87 10.05
C SER A 111 10.64 -17.97 10.87
N ALA A 112 10.73 -17.26 12.00
CA ALA A 112 11.85 -17.36 12.94
C ALA A 112 11.93 -18.76 13.57
N ALA A 113 10.78 -19.32 13.97
CA ALA A 113 10.69 -20.70 14.48
C ALA A 113 11.09 -21.75 13.43
N ALA A 114 10.83 -21.48 12.15
CA ALA A 114 11.27 -22.30 11.02
C ALA A 114 12.74 -22.10 10.63
N GLY A 115 13.50 -21.25 11.33
CA GLY A 115 14.92 -21.00 11.08
C GLY A 115 15.21 -20.05 9.92
N TYR A 116 14.22 -19.28 9.44
CA TYR A 116 14.45 -18.31 8.37
C TYR A 116 15.17 -17.07 8.90
N GLY A 117 16.44 -16.89 8.51
CA GLY A 117 17.30 -15.81 9.01
C GLY A 117 16.82 -14.38 8.71
N ALA A 118 15.88 -14.22 7.78
CA ALA A 118 15.30 -12.93 7.39
C ALA A 118 13.88 -12.70 7.96
N ALA A 119 13.48 -13.45 8.98
CA ALA A 119 12.14 -13.39 9.58
C ALA A 119 11.74 -11.98 10.07
N LEU A 120 12.69 -11.20 10.59
CA LEU A 120 12.43 -9.81 11.02
C LEU A 120 12.05 -8.88 9.87
N HIS A 121 12.50 -9.18 8.64
CA HIS A 121 12.12 -8.37 7.47
C HIS A 121 10.64 -8.54 7.09
N LEU A 122 9.96 -9.60 7.57
CA LEU A 122 8.52 -9.76 7.37
C LEU A 122 7.68 -8.75 8.16
N MET A 123 8.25 -8.14 9.20
CA MET A 123 7.61 -7.05 9.94
C MET A 123 7.51 -5.76 9.12
N ALA A 124 8.33 -5.61 8.08
CA ALA A 124 8.31 -4.43 7.21
C ALA A 124 7.30 -4.56 6.05
N GLY A 125 6.38 -5.54 6.09
CA GLY A 125 5.41 -5.79 5.03
C GLY A 125 4.59 -4.55 4.65
N LEU A 126 4.13 -3.78 5.64
CA LEU A 126 3.36 -2.56 5.46
C LEU A 126 4.21 -1.39 4.93
N ASP A 127 5.40 -1.22 5.48
CA ASP A 127 6.41 -0.25 5.04
C ASP A 127 6.74 -0.42 3.55
N GLY A 128 6.81 -1.69 3.10
CA GLY A 128 7.05 -2.06 1.71
C GLY A 128 5.96 -1.66 0.70
N MET A 129 4.84 -1.10 1.15
CA MET A 129 3.79 -0.53 0.29
C MET A 129 4.22 0.81 -0.31
N ALA A 130 5.08 1.56 0.39
CA ALA A 130 5.60 2.85 -0.06
C ALA A 130 7.13 2.81 -0.18
N PHE A 131 7.82 2.09 0.69
CA PHE A 131 9.28 2.06 0.71
C PHE A 131 9.85 0.75 0.19
N ASP A 132 11.14 0.72 -0.10
CA ASP A 132 11.77 -0.48 -0.66
C ASP A 132 12.04 -1.52 0.43
N GLN A 133 11.73 -2.77 0.10
CA GLN A 133 12.01 -3.94 0.92
C GLN A 133 13.42 -4.46 0.66
N PHE A 134 14.08 -4.88 1.75
CA PHE A 134 15.46 -5.35 1.73
C PHE A 134 15.67 -6.68 0.99
N THR A 135 14.61 -7.49 0.86
CA THR A 135 14.72 -8.84 0.28
C THR A 135 13.71 -9.03 -0.85
N HIS A 136 14.07 -9.84 -1.85
CA HIS A 136 13.14 -10.19 -2.94
C HIS A 136 11.86 -10.85 -2.40
N PRO A 137 11.90 -11.86 -1.49
CA PRO A 137 10.69 -12.41 -0.87
C PRO A 137 9.88 -11.35 -0.11
N GLY A 138 10.54 -10.41 0.57
CA GLY A 138 9.90 -9.29 1.26
C GLY A 138 9.06 -8.40 0.33
N ARG A 139 9.50 -8.20 -0.93
CA ARG A 139 8.76 -7.42 -1.93
C ARG A 139 7.45 -8.07 -2.35
N PHE A 140 7.43 -9.40 -2.47
CA PHE A 140 6.20 -10.16 -2.72
C PHE A 140 5.31 -10.22 -1.47
N TRP A 141 5.93 -10.32 -0.28
CA TRP A 141 5.21 -10.22 0.99
C TRP A 141 4.48 -8.89 1.14
N SER A 142 5.14 -7.76 0.87
CA SER A 142 4.52 -6.44 0.89
C SER A 142 3.40 -6.29 -0.14
N ALA A 143 3.56 -6.87 -1.33
CA ALA A 143 2.50 -6.90 -2.34
C ALA A 143 1.25 -7.67 -1.84
N TRP A 144 1.47 -8.78 -1.12
CA TRP A 144 0.40 -9.55 -0.51
C TRP A 144 -0.28 -8.81 0.64
N ILE A 145 0.49 -8.18 1.53
CA ILE A 145 -0.04 -7.33 2.61
C ILE A 145 -0.87 -6.17 2.04
N ALA A 146 -0.38 -5.50 0.98
CA ALA A 146 -1.12 -4.44 0.31
C ALA A 146 -2.47 -4.92 -0.24
N ALA A 147 -2.49 -6.12 -0.84
CA ALA A 147 -3.72 -6.74 -1.33
C ALA A 147 -4.70 -7.06 -0.21
N LEU A 148 -4.23 -7.58 0.93
CA LEU A 148 -5.07 -7.82 2.10
C LEU A 148 -5.63 -6.53 2.68
N VAL A 149 -4.81 -5.48 2.81
CA VAL A 149 -5.26 -4.15 3.25
C VAL A 149 -6.36 -3.64 2.34
N LEU A 150 -6.18 -3.70 1.01
CA LEU A 150 -7.20 -3.28 0.05
C LEU A 150 -8.50 -4.07 0.20
N LEU A 151 -8.43 -5.40 0.33
CA LEU A 151 -9.63 -6.24 0.52
C LEU A 151 -10.34 -5.94 1.84
N MET A 152 -9.59 -5.67 2.91
CA MET A 152 -10.16 -5.28 4.19
C MET A 152 -10.87 -3.93 4.11
N ILE A 153 -10.33 -2.96 3.36
CA ILE A 153 -10.99 -1.67 3.11
C ILE A 153 -12.30 -1.88 2.34
N VAL A 154 -12.25 -2.58 1.22
CA VAL A 154 -13.44 -2.84 0.37
C VAL A 154 -14.52 -3.60 1.14
N ARG A 155 -14.15 -4.56 2.00
CA ARG A 155 -15.12 -5.25 2.88
C ARG A 155 -15.67 -4.37 3.98
N ALA A 156 -14.83 -3.53 4.58
CA ALA A 156 -15.28 -2.63 5.63
C ALA A 156 -16.31 -1.63 5.10
N GLU A 157 -16.22 -1.23 3.83
CA GLU A 157 -17.27 -0.46 3.16
C GLU A 157 -18.56 -1.26 2.93
N ARG A 158 -18.44 -2.55 2.61
CA ARG A 158 -19.59 -3.42 2.33
C ARG A 158 -20.37 -3.86 3.58
N ASP A 159 -19.68 -4.04 4.70
CA ASP A 159 -20.22 -4.66 5.92
C ASP A 159 -20.45 -3.63 7.07
N ASP A 160 -20.77 -2.36 6.75
CA ASP A 160 -21.01 -1.28 7.74
C ASP A 160 -19.87 -1.12 8.77
N GLY A 161 -18.62 -1.11 8.31
CA GLY A 161 -17.44 -0.92 9.16
C GLY A 161 -16.97 -2.18 9.92
N LYS A 162 -17.59 -3.35 9.68
CA LYS A 162 -17.12 -4.62 10.28
C LYS A 162 -15.86 -5.11 9.58
N ILE A 163 -14.71 -4.85 10.19
CA ILE A 163 -13.43 -5.35 9.70
C ILE A 163 -13.24 -6.82 10.12
N ALA A 164 -13.06 -7.72 9.15
CA ALA A 164 -12.75 -9.13 9.42
C ALA A 164 -11.64 -9.67 8.50
N ILE A 165 -10.55 -10.18 9.09
CA ILE A 165 -9.39 -10.72 8.34
C ILE A 165 -9.72 -12.06 7.68
N PHE A 166 -10.34 -13.00 8.39
CA PHE A 166 -10.58 -14.34 7.87
C PHE A 166 -11.46 -14.35 6.61
N PRO A 167 -12.54 -13.53 6.56
CA PRO A 167 -13.30 -13.38 5.33
C PRO A 167 -12.50 -12.70 4.20
N ALA A 168 -11.62 -11.74 4.50
CA ALA A 168 -10.74 -11.13 3.50
C ALA A 168 -9.73 -12.15 2.92
N ILE A 169 -9.15 -13.02 3.75
CA ILE A 169 -8.31 -14.14 3.31
C ILE A 169 -9.13 -15.14 2.48
N GLY A 170 -10.34 -15.49 2.93
CA GLY A 170 -11.23 -16.38 2.18
C GLY A 170 -11.62 -15.81 0.81
N GLU A 171 -11.78 -14.49 0.71
CA GLU A 171 -12.03 -13.79 -0.55
C GLU A 171 -10.80 -13.72 -1.44
N PHE A 172 -9.63 -13.47 -0.86
CA PHE A 172 -8.35 -13.60 -1.58
C PHE A 172 -8.21 -15.01 -2.17
N ALA A 173 -8.49 -16.07 -1.38
CA ALA A 173 -8.41 -17.45 -1.83
C ALA A 173 -9.44 -17.78 -2.91
N ARG A 174 -10.70 -17.33 -2.74
CA ARG A 174 -11.77 -17.54 -3.71
C ARG A 174 -11.51 -16.80 -5.04
N ARG A 175 -10.81 -15.66 -5.00
CA ARG A 175 -10.45 -14.83 -6.17
C ARG A 175 -8.99 -14.97 -6.58
N GLY A 176 -8.31 -16.02 -6.08
CA GLY A 176 -6.86 -16.13 -6.03
C GLY A 176 -6.14 -16.11 -7.37
N LEU A 177 -6.82 -16.48 -8.47
CA LEU A 177 -6.20 -16.42 -9.80
C LEU A 177 -5.91 -14.98 -10.25
N TRP A 178 -6.88 -14.07 -10.15
CA TRP A 178 -6.72 -12.69 -10.61
C TRP A 178 -6.03 -11.81 -9.58
N LEU A 179 -6.41 -11.96 -8.32
CA LEU A 179 -5.82 -11.17 -7.24
C LEU A 179 -4.39 -11.66 -6.93
N GLY A 180 -4.15 -12.97 -7.03
CA GLY A 180 -2.80 -13.54 -6.96
C GLY A 180 -1.93 -13.14 -8.15
N ALA A 181 -2.47 -13.12 -9.38
CA ALA A 181 -1.74 -12.57 -10.53
C ALA A 181 -1.38 -11.09 -10.33
N ALA A 182 -2.29 -10.27 -9.78
CA ALA A 182 -2.00 -8.88 -9.45
C ALA A 182 -0.90 -8.74 -8.38
N VAL A 183 -0.89 -9.60 -7.35
CA VAL A 183 0.19 -9.66 -6.34
C VAL A 183 1.53 -10.06 -6.97
N ILE A 184 1.54 -11.04 -7.89
CA ILE A 184 2.76 -11.46 -8.59
C ILE A 184 3.29 -10.32 -9.45
N VAL A 185 2.43 -9.70 -10.26
CA VAL A 185 2.81 -8.55 -11.10
C VAL A 185 3.33 -7.40 -10.24
N LEU A 186 2.65 -7.08 -9.13
CA LEU A 186 3.09 -6.05 -8.20
C LEU A 186 4.45 -6.39 -7.58
N GLY A 187 4.67 -7.64 -7.19
CA GLY A 187 5.97 -8.11 -6.68
C GLY A 187 7.09 -7.95 -7.70
N LEU A 188 6.85 -8.30 -8.97
CA LEU A 188 7.81 -8.10 -10.06
C LEU A 188 8.10 -6.62 -10.31
N VAL A 189 7.08 -5.76 -10.30
CA VAL A 189 7.27 -4.32 -10.44
C VAL A 189 8.05 -3.75 -9.26
N ASN A 190 7.77 -4.19 -8.03
CA ASN A 190 8.54 -3.80 -6.85
C ASN A 190 10.02 -4.22 -6.96
N VAL A 191 10.30 -5.39 -7.53
CA VAL A 191 11.67 -5.83 -7.81
C VAL A 191 12.33 -4.91 -8.83
N ALA A 192 11.67 -4.59 -9.95
CA ALA A 192 12.19 -3.68 -10.97
C ALA A 192 12.44 -2.27 -10.42
N LEU A 193 11.48 -1.73 -9.67
CA LEU A 193 11.61 -0.42 -9.01
C LEU A 193 12.78 -0.38 -8.05
N ALA A 194 13.06 -1.47 -7.34
CA ALA A 194 14.17 -1.51 -6.42
C ALA A 194 15.54 -1.44 -7.12
N TYR A 195 15.69 -2.07 -8.29
CA TYR A 195 16.90 -1.88 -9.09
C TYR A 195 17.07 -0.43 -9.55
N GLY A 196 15.98 0.21 -10.00
CA GLY A 196 15.99 1.63 -10.34
C GLY A 196 16.30 2.52 -9.12
N GLN A 197 15.72 2.20 -7.96
CA GLN A 197 15.94 2.92 -6.71
C GLN A 197 17.39 2.77 -6.24
N GLU A 198 17.99 1.60 -6.37
CA GLU A 198 19.39 1.35 -5.99
C GLU A 198 20.36 2.11 -6.90
N ALA A 199 20.08 2.18 -8.21
CA ALA A 199 20.89 2.98 -9.14
C ALA A 199 20.87 4.47 -8.76
N VAL A 200 19.70 5.02 -8.45
CA VAL A 200 19.56 6.42 -8.02
C VAL A 200 20.16 6.63 -6.63
N ARG A 201 19.99 5.68 -5.69
CA ARG A 201 20.60 5.72 -4.35
C ARG A 201 22.12 5.77 -4.46
N SER A 202 22.72 4.96 -5.33
CA SER A 202 24.16 4.98 -5.59
C SER A 202 24.62 6.33 -6.14
N ALA A 203 23.87 6.93 -7.07
CA ALA A 203 24.16 8.28 -7.58
C ALA A 203 24.09 9.35 -6.47
N ILE A 204 23.07 9.29 -5.62
CA ILE A 204 22.93 10.21 -4.47
C ILE A 204 24.05 10.00 -3.46
N TRP A 205 24.44 8.76 -3.19
CA TRP A 205 25.54 8.45 -2.28
C TRP A 205 26.88 8.98 -2.81
N ASN A 206 27.14 8.82 -4.11
CA ASN A 206 28.32 9.41 -4.75
C ASN A 206 28.30 10.95 -4.63
N PHE A 207 27.18 11.59 -4.97
CA PHE A 207 27.02 13.04 -4.77
C PHE A 207 27.23 13.45 -3.31
N TRP A 208 26.75 12.65 -2.36
CA TRP A 208 26.90 12.92 -0.94
C TRP A 208 28.37 12.94 -0.51
N GLN A 209 29.18 12.00 -1.02
CA GLN A 209 30.60 11.91 -0.69
C GLN A 209 31.45 12.98 -1.39
N THR A 210 31.13 13.34 -2.64
CA THR A 210 31.96 14.25 -3.44
C THR A 210 31.57 15.72 -3.31
N SER A 211 30.35 16.01 -2.84
CA SER A 211 29.83 17.38 -2.80
C SER A 211 30.17 18.11 -1.50
N SER A 212 30.62 19.36 -1.64
CA SER A 212 30.82 20.33 -0.54
C SER A 212 29.50 20.99 -0.09
N ALA A 213 28.35 20.56 -0.61
CA ALA A 213 27.05 21.08 -0.23
C ALA A 213 26.77 20.92 1.28
N THR A 214 25.96 21.83 1.83
CA THR A 214 25.57 21.78 3.25
C THR A 214 24.77 20.51 3.56
N GLN A 215 24.82 20.07 4.83
CA GLN A 215 24.05 18.91 5.30
C GLN A 215 22.55 19.06 5.04
N PHE A 216 22.02 20.28 5.09
CA PHE A 216 20.63 20.57 4.78
C PHE A 216 20.28 20.25 3.31
N THR A 217 21.09 20.70 2.35
CA THR A 217 20.87 20.43 0.93
C THR A 217 20.95 18.93 0.64
N LYS A 218 21.90 18.22 1.26
CA LYS A 218 22.05 16.77 1.14
C LYS A 218 20.82 16.02 1.67
N ASN A 219 20.33 16.40 2.86
CA ASN A 219 19.10 15.86 3.44
C ASN A 219 17.86 16.16 2.58
N LEU A 220 17.75 17.35 1.99
CA LEU A 220 16.63 17.74 1.13
C LEU A 220 16.59 16.89 -0.14
N ILE A 221 17.73 16.68 -0.80
CA ILE A 221 17.82 15.81 -1.98
C ILE A 221 17.42 14.38 -1.63
N TYR A 222 17.91 13.87 -0.50
CA TYR A 222 17.55 12.53 -0.02
C TYR A 222 16.06 12.41 0.31
N PHE A 223 15.47 13.44 0.94
CA PHE A 223 14.03 13.51 1.19
C PHE A 223 13.23 13.50 -0.11
N CYS A 224 13.56 14.36 -1.09
CA CYS A 224 12.88 14.39 -2.38
C CYS A 224 12.96 13.05 -3.11
N PHE A 225 14.11 12.38 -3.05
CA PHE A 225 14.30 11.04 -3.59
C PHE A 225 13.39 10.00 -2.92
N ILE A 226 13.44 9.89 -1.58
CA ILE A 226 12.60 8.96 -0.81
C ILE A 226 11.12 9.21 -1.10
N PHE A 227 10.73 10.48 -1.02
CA PHE A 227 9.35 10.89 -1.22
C PHE A 227 8.84 10.57 -2.62
N SER A 228 9.63 10.84 -3.67
CA SER A 228 9.23 10.56 -5.05
C SER A 228 9.05 9.06 -5.31
N PHE A 229 9.97 8.22 -4.81
CA PHE A 229 9.83 6.77 -4.92
C PHE A 229 8.66 6.24 -4.09
N ALA A 230 8.41 6.80 -2.90
CA ALA A 230 7.27 6.44 -2.08
C ALA A 230 5.94 6.75 -2.77
N MET A 231 5.83 7.94 -3.35
CA MET A 231 4.67 8.37 -4.13
C MET A 231 4.43 7.44 -5.33
N LEU A 232 5.48 7.15 -6.11
CA LEU A 232 5.42 6.28 -7.28
C LEU A 232 5.02 4.85 -6.89
N ARG A 233 5.63 4.28 -5.85
CA ARG A 233 5.33 2.91 -5.39
C ARG A 233 3.91 2.79 -4.87
N LEU A 234 3.45 3.76 -4.09
CA LEU A 234 2.06 3.77 -3.59
C LEU A 234 1.07 3.83 -4.76
N TRP A 235 1.31 4.69 -5.74
CA TRP A 235 0.47 4.83 -6.93
C TRP A 235 0.41 3.55 -7.77
N ILE A 236 1.56 2.92 -8.02
CA ILE A 236 1.65 1.65 -8.75
C ILE A 236 0.90 0.54 -7.99
N THR A 237 1.12 0.45 -6.68
CA THR A 237 0.49 -0.55 -5.81
C THR A 237 -1.03 -0.47 -5.90
N LEU A 238 -1.58 0.73 -5.70
CA LEU A 238 -3.02 0.95 -5.80
C LEU A 238 -3.54 0.65 -7.21
N THR A 239 -2.85 1.13 -8.25
CA THR A 239 -3.27 0.90 -9.63
C THR A 239 -3.35 -0.58 -9.98
N ILE A 240 -2.31 -1.36 -9.69
CA ILE A 240 -2.26 -2.80 -10.01
C ILE A 240 -3.31 -3.56 -9.21
N LEU A 241 -3.42 -3.30 -7.91
CA LEU A 241 -4.37 -4.02 -7.06
C LEU A 241 -5.82 -3.68 -7.41
N THR A 242 -6.12 -2.41 -7.69
CA THR A 242 -7.44 -1.97 -8.15
C THR A 242 -7.81 -2.60 -9.49
N LEU A 243 -6.89 -2.65 -10.46
CA LEU A 243 -7.12 -3.31 -11.74
C LEU A 243 -7.35 -4.81 -11.57
N GLY A 244 -6.53 -5.47 -10.75
CA GLY A 244 -6.70 -6.89 -10.41
C GLY A 244 -8.04 -7.16 -9.73
N LEU A 245 -8.46 -6.27 -8.83
CA LEU A 245 -9.75 -6.35 -8.16
C LEU A 245 -10.89 -6.20 -9.16
N LYS A 246 -10.89 -5.14 -10.00
CA LYS A 246 -11.90 -4.94 -11.07
C LYS A 246 -12.03 -6.16 -11.96
N GLN A 247 -10.91 -6.72 -12.43
CA GLN A 247 -10.92 -7.92 -13.28
C GLN A 247 -11.45 -9.15 -12.55
N SER A 248 -11.16 -9.29 -11.25
CA SER A 248 -11.71 -10.38 -10.44
C SER A 248 -13.24 -10.30 -10.30
N TYR A 249 -13.82 -9.09 -10.27
CA TYR A 249 -15.28 -8.91 -10.15
C TYR A 249 -16.02 -9.08 -11.47
N VAL A 250 -15.42 -8.72 -12.61
CA VAL A 250 -16.07 -8.87 -13.93
C VAL A 250 -16.17 -10.34 -14.36
N ARG A 251 -15.30 -11.22 -13.87
CA ARG A 251 -15.21 -12.63 -14.29
C ARG A 251 -15.69 -13.66 -13.26
N ALA A 252 -15.94 -13.25 -12.02
CA ALA A 252 -16.48 -14.13 -10.96
C ALA A 252 -18.03 -14.15 -10.93
N ASP A 253 -18.67 -13.52 -11.92
CA ASP A 253 -20.09 -13.19 -12.03
C ASP A 253 -20.61 -13.62 -13.41
#